data_AF-A0A539D4Q3-F1
#
_entry.id   AF-A0A539D4Q3-F1
#
_cell.length_a   1.000
_cell.length_b   1.000
_cell.length_c   1.000
_cell.angle_alpha   90.00
_cell.angle_beta   90.00
_cell.angle_gamma   90.00
#
_symmetry.space_group_name_H-M   'P 1'
#
loop_
_entity.id
_entity.type
_entity.pdbx_description
1 polymer ?
#
loop_
_entity_poly.entity_id
_entity_poly.type
_entity_poly.pdbx_seq_one_letter_code
_entity_poly.pdbx_strand_id
1 'polypeptide(L)'
;IVAAGLSEKCEVQLAYAIGIPEPVSILIDTKNTEKVSVDLLDKLVRKHFPMTPRGIIDHLKLLRPIYKKTAAYGHFGRSEPEFTWEKTDLAKVLRRDAGK
;
A
#
# COMPACT_ATOMS: atom_id res chain seq x y z
N ILE A 1 4.66 4.82 1.19
CA ILE A 1 5.77 4.88 2.18
C ILE A 1 7.04 5.44 1.54
N VAL A 2 7.63 4.76 0.55
CA VAL A 2 8.85 5.24 -0.13
C VAL A 2 8.65 6.62 -0.78
N ALA A 3 7.57 6.81 -1.55
CA ALA A 3 7.23 8.10 -2.13
C ALA A 3 6.98 9.23 -1.10
N ALA A 4 6.63 8.88 0.15
CA ALA A 4 6.49 9.83 1.25
C ALA A 4 7.84 10.22 1.88
N GLY A 5 8.93 9.59 1.45
CA GLY A 5 10.27 9.78 2.00
C GLY A 5 10.45 9.15 3.39
N LEU A 6 9.58 8.23 3.81
CA LEU A 6 9.64 7.62 5.14
C LEU A 6 10.58 6.42 5.22
N SER A 7 10.94 5.83 4.08
CA SER A 7 12.01 4.84 3.93
C SER A 7 12.53 4.82 2.49
N GLU A 8 13.66 4.17 2.23
CA GLU A 8 14.18 3.97 0.86
C GLU A 8 13.70 2.65 0.25
N LYS A 9 13.52 1.63 1.09
CA LYS A 9 12.95 0.33 0.76
C LYS A 9 11.78 0.05 1.71
N CYS A 10 10.79 -0.67 1.20
CA CYS A 10 9.64 -1.10 2.00
C CYS A 10 9.02 -2.33 1.36
N GLU A 11 8.90 -3.38 2.15
CA GLU A 11 8.19 -4.61 1.85
C GLU A 11 7.00 -4.72 2.80
N VAL A 12 5.86 -5.16 2.27
CA VAL A 12 4.63 -5.35 3.03
C VAL A 12 4.15 -6.77 2.82
N GLN A 13 3.88 -7.47 3.93
CA GLN A 13 3.29 -8.79 3.91
C GLN A 13 1.90 -8.74 4.56
N LEU A 14 0.93 -9.38 3.92
CA LEU A 14 -0.44 -9.54 4.40
C LEU A 14 -0.80 -11.02 4.47
N ALA A 15 -1.51 -11.42 5.52
CA ALA A 15 -2.08 -12.75 5.65
C ALA A 15 -3.58 -12.66 5.94
N TYR A 16 -4.38 -13.54 5.33
CA TYR A 16 -5.82 -13.64 5.52
C TYR A 16 -6.24 -15.07 5.82
N ALA A 17 -7.29 -15.22 6.61
CA ALA A 17 -8.00 -16.49 6.78
C ALA A 17 -9.31 -16.45 5.98
N ILE A 18 -9.68 -17.56 5.35
CA ILE A 18 -10.91 -17.63 4.56
C ILE A 18 -12.13 -17.30 5.43
N GLY A 19 -12.97 -16.39 4.94
CA GLY A 19 -14.16 -15.92 5.66
C GLY A 19 -13.92 -14.82 6.71
N ILE A 20 -12.68 -14.41 6.95
CA ILE A 20 -12.36 -13.29 7.87
C ILE A 20 -12.02 -12.04 7.04
N PRO A 21 -12.78 -10.93 7.16
CA PRO A 21 -12.51 -9.71 6.38
C PRO A 21 -11.20 -9.02 6.75
N GLU A 22 -10.85 -8.99 8.03
CA GLU A 22 -9.60 -8.37 8.50
C GLU A 22 -8.39 -9.28 8.26
N PRO A 23 -7.22 -8.73 7.93
CA PRO A 23 -6.00 -9.51 7.83
C PRO A 23 -5.62 -10.08 9.20
N VAL A 24 -5.18 -11.33 9.24
CA VAL A 24 -4.66 -11.95 10.46
C VAL A 24 -3.27 -11.45 10.81
N SER A 25 -2.53 -10.93 9.81
CA SER A 25 -1.22 -10.30 10.03
C SER A 25 -0.93 -9.24 8.97
N ILE A 26 -0.28 -8.17 9.41
CA ILE A 26 0.34 -7.14 8.58
C ILE A 26 1.76 -6.99 9.10
N LEU A 27 2.76 -7.14 8.22
CA LEU A 27 4.16 -6.91 8.54
C LEU A 27 4.74 -5.89 7.56
N ILE A 28 5.47 -4.93 8.11
CA ILE A 28 6.22 -3.93 7.34
C ILE A 28 7.70 -4.14 7.62
N ASP A 29 8.48 -4.35 6.55
CA ASP A 29 9.93 -4.44 6.62
C ASP A 29 10.55 -3.37 5.72
N THR A 30 11.26 -2.43 6.34
CA THR A 30 11.93 -1.31 5.67
C THR A 30 13.37 -1.64 5.28
N LYS A 31 13.82 -2.87 5.52
CA LYS A 31 15.19 -3.35 5.26
C LYS A 31 16.25 -2.39 5.86
N ASN A 32 15.99 -1.87 7.07
CA ASN A 32 16.82 -0.91 7.81
C ASN A 32 17.03 0.44 7.08
N THR A 33 16.06 0.89 6.28
CA THR A 33 16.12 2.19 5.57
C THR A 33 15.07 3.20 6.05
N GLU A 34 14.40 2.91 7.16
CA GLU A 34 13.39 3.76 7.75
C GLU A 34 13.96 5.09 8.28
N LYS A 35 13.20 6.17 8.08
CA LYS A 35 13.53 7.53 8.55
C LYS A 35 12.66 7.95 9.73
N VAL A 36 11.77 7.05 10.16
CA VAL A 36 10.88 7.11 11.32
C VAL A 36 10.77 5.71 11.91
N SER A 37 10.25 5.55 13.13
CA SER A 37 10.14 4.23 13.75
C SER A 37 9.21 3.29 12.97
N VAL A 38 9.55 2.00 12.93
CA VAL A 38 8.72 0.96 12.29
C VAL A 38 7.33 0.87 12.93
N ASP A 39 7.22 1.05 14.26
CA ASP A 39 5.94 1.12 14.96
C ASP A 39 5.06 2.27 14.46
N LEU A 40 5.64 3.44 14.16
CA LEU A 40 4.90 4.54 13.56
C LEU A 40 4.45 4.20 12.14
N LEU A 41 5.27 3.53 11.34
CA LEU A 41 4.90 3.07 10.01
C LEU A 41 3.71 2.09 10.05
N ASP A 42 3.72 1.12 10.95
CA ASP A 42 2.60 0.19 11.13
C ASP A 42 1.30 0.93 11.47
N LYS A 43 1.34 1.86 12.42
CA LYS A 43 0.20 2.72 12.78
C LYS A 43 -0.30 3.53 11.60
N LEU A 44 0.60 4.14 10.82
CA LEU A 44 0.23 4.92 9.64
C LEU A 44 -0.40 4.06 8.54
N VAL A 45 0.13 2.86 8.31
CA VAL A 45 -0.43 1.94 7.32
C VAL A 45 -1.85 1.53 7.72
N ARG A 46 -2.05 1.09 8.96
CA ARG A 46 -3.37 0.70 9.47
C ARG A 46 -4.37 1.86 9.47
N LYS A 47 -3.90 3.09 9.67
CA LYS A 47 -4.75 4.29 9.69
C LYS A 47 -5.20 4.71 8.28
N HIS A 48 -4.31 4.65 7.29
CA HIS A 48 -4.55 5.28 5.98
C HIS A 48 -4.97 4.30 4.88
N PHE A 49 -4.73 3.00 5.05
CA PHE A 49 -5.03 1.99 4.03
C PHE A 49 -6.10 1.02 4.54
N PRO A 50 -7.22 0.87 3.82
CA PRO A 50 -8.20 -0.16 4.16
C PRO A 50 -7.67 -1.53 3.71
N MET A 51 -7.51 -2.44 4.65
CA MET A 51 -6.89 -3.76 4.39
C MET A 51 -7.89 -4.92 4.39
N THR A 52 -9.20 -4.65 4.40
CA THR A 52 -10.16 -5.72 4.10
C THR A 52 -10.21 -5.95 2.58
N PRO A 53 -10.53 -7.17 2.09
CA PRO A 53 -10.67 -7.43 0.66
C PRO A 53 -11.60 -6.43 -0.04
N ARG A 54 -12.74 -6.12 0.60
CA ARG A 54 -13.69 -5.13 0.07
C ARG A 54 -13.10 -3.72 0.09
N GLY A 55 -12.43 -3.35 1.17
CA GLY A 55 -11.75 -2.06 1.30
C GLY A 55 -10.69 -1.83 0.22
N ILE A 56 -9.87 -2.85 -0.07
CA ILE A 56 -8.87 -2.80 -1.14
C ILE A 56 -9.54 -2.60 -2.50
N ILE A 57 -10.60 -3.37 -2.78
CA ILE A 57 -11.37 -3.28 -4.03
C ILE A 57 -11.94 -1.87 -4.24
N ASP A 58 -12.57 -1.31 -3.21
CA ASP A 58 -13.22 0.01 -3.30
C ASP A 58 -12.18 1.13 -3.37
N HIS A 59 -11.13 1.07 -2.54
CA HIS A 59 -10.05 2.05 -2.50
C HIS A 59 -9.31 2.16 -3.84
N LEU A 60 -8.95 1.01 -4.43
CA LEU A 60 -8.25 0.95 -5.72
C LEU A 60 -9.21 0.96 -6.92
N LYS A 61 -10.54 0.98 -6.70
CA LYS A 61 -11.55 0.95 -7.76
C LYS A 61 -11.35 -0.25 -8.71
N LEU A 62 -11.27 -1.46 -8.17
CA LEU A 62 -10.86 -2.65 -8.92
C LEU A 62 -11.97 -3.29 -9.76
N LEU A 63 -13.26 -3.04 -9.46
CA LEU A 63 -14.39 -3.62 -10.22
C LEU A 63 -14.61 -2.89 -11.57
N ARG A 64 -13.61 -2.95 -12.44
CA ARG A 64 -13.57 -2.34 -13.78
C ARG A 64 -12.76 -3.22 -14.74
N PRO A 65 -12.99 -3.16 -16.07
CA PRO A 65 -12.24 -3.96 -17.04
C PRO A 65 -10.84 -3.37 -17.32
N ILE A 66 -9.96 -3.35 -16.31
CA ILE A 66 -8.64 -2.66 -16.37
C ILE A 66 -7.44 -3.60 -16.56
N TYR A 67 -7.64 -4.92 -16.46
CA TYR A 67 -6.54 -5.87 -16.28
C TYR A 67 -5.81 -6.27 -17.56
N LYS A 68 -6.40 -6.09 -18.75
CA LYS A 68 -5.79 -6.57 -20.00
C LYS A 68 -4.39 -6.00 -20.25
N LYS A 69 -4.15 -4.74 -19.89
CA LYS A 69 -2.85 -4.07 -20.03
C LYS A 69 -1.77 -4.59 -19.08
N THR A 70 -2.14 -5.24 -17.96
CA THR A 70 -1.18 -5.79 -16.99
C THR A 70 -0.68 -7.18 -17.39
N ALA A 71 -1.37 -7.87 -18.31
CA ALA A 71 -1.08 -9.25 -18.71
C ALA A 71 0.27 -9.43 -19.45
N ALA A 72 0.90 -8.33 -19.86
CA ALA A 72 2.25 -8.30 -20.42
C ALA A 72 3.02 -7.11 -19.84
N TYR A 73 4.35 -7.23 -19.79
CA TYR A 73 5.27 -6.19 -19.30
C TYR A 73 5.10 -5.80 -17.82
N GLY A 74 4.50 -6.70 -17.02
CA GLY A 74 4.40 -6.55 -15.57
C GLY A 74 3.22 -5.70 -15.08
N HIS A 75 2.84 -5.94 -13.82
CA HIS A 75 1.72 -5.30 -13.13
C HIS A 75 2.13 -4.03 -12.37
N PHE A 76 3.42 -3.89 -12.03
CA PHE A 76 3.94 -2.81 -11.20
C PHE A 76 4.97 -1.94 -11.93
N GLY A 77 5.19 -0.72 -11.44
CA GLY A 77 6.20 0.21 -11.95
C GLY A 77 5.80 0.94 -13.24
N ARG A 78 4.50 0.96 -13.57
CA ARG A 78 3.96 1.54 -14.81
C ARG A 78 2.86 2.54 -14.47
N SER A 79 3.03 3.81 -14.82
CA SER A 79 2.07 4.88 -14.46
C SER A 79 0.90 5.03 -15.44
N GLU A 80 0.22 3.93 -15.78
CA GLU A 80 -0.99 3.97 -16.61
C GLU A 80 -2.20 4.51 -15.82
N PRO A 81 -3.15 5.23 -16.44
CA PRO A 81 -4.33 5.76 -15.76
C PRO A 81 -5.17 4.69 -15.03
N GLU A 82 -5.18 3.47 -15.56
CA GLU A 82 -5.94 2.35 -15.03
C GLU A 82 -5.32 1.73 -13.76
N PHE A 83 -4.00 1.86 -13.57
CA PHE A 83 -3.24 1.22 -12.50
C PHE A 83 -3.25 2.09 -11.25
N THR A 84 -4.40 2.12 -10.59
CA THR A 84 -4.64 2.93 -9.40
C THR A 84 -3.69 2.63 -8.24
N TRP A 85 -3.13 1.41 -8.16
CA TRP A 85 -2.15 1.02 -7.16
C TRP A 85 -0.77 1.67 -7.32
N GLU A 86 -0.47 2.24 -8.49
CA GLU A 86 0.78 2.98 -8.74
C GLU A 86 0.70 4.45 -8.30
N LYS A 87 -0.48 4.92 -7.88
CA LYS A 87 -0.66 6.28 -7.40
C LYS A 87 0.03 6.48 -6.06
N THR A 88 0.63 7.66 -5.91
CA THR A 88 1.33 8.10 -4.69
C THR A 88 0.56 9.22 -3.98
N ASP A 89 -0.76 9.27 -4.15
CA ASP A 89 -1.66 10.28 -3.60
C ASP A 89 -1.67 10.32 -2.07
N LEU A 90 -1.45 9.18 -1.41
CA LEU A 90 -1.29 9.10 0.05
C LEU A 90 0.09 9.55 0.55
N ALA A 91 1.07 9.82 -0.32
CA ALA A 91 2.43 10.15 0.12
C ALA A 91 2.48 11.44 0.97
N LYS A 92 1.73 12.46 0.58
CA LYS A 92 1.67 13.75 1.30
C LYS A 92 1.07 13.60 2.69
N VAL A 93 -0.04 12.85 2.80
CA VAL A 93 -0.74 12.66 4.08
C VAL A 93 0.08 11.80 5.04
N LEU A 94 0.74 10.75 4.53
CA LEU A 94 1.64 9.91 5.32
C LEU A 94 2.82 10.71 5.87
N ARG A 95 3.45 11.54 5.04
CA ARG A 95 4.57 12.38 5.47
C ARG A 95 4.17 13.36 6.57
N ARG A 96 3.04 14.05 6.38
CA ARG A 96 2.48 14.98 7.37
C ARG A 96 2.19 14.27 8.69
N ASP A 97 1.48 13.15 8.66
CA ASP A 97 1.09 12.41 9.87
C ASP A 97 2.30 11.75 10.56
N ALA A 98 3.43 11.58 9.86
CA ALA A 98 4.71 11.18 10.42
C ALA A 98 5.52 12.33 11.05
N GLY A 99 5.02 13.58 10.99
CA GLY A 99 5.71 14.76 11.52
C GLY A 99 6.89 15.24 10.66
N LYS A 100 6.83 15.03 9.34
CA LYS A 100 7.90 15.32 8.36
C LYS A 100 7.45 16.26 7.23
#